data_AF-A0A968P942-F1
#
_entry.id   AF-A0A968P942-F1
#
_cell.length_a   1.000
_cell.length_b   1.000
_cell.length_c   1.000
_cell.angle_alpha   90.00
_cell.angle_beta   90.00
_cell.angle_gamma   90.00
#
_symmetry.space_group_name_H-M   'P 1'
#
loop_
_entity.id
_entity.type
_entity.pdbx_description
1 polymer ?
#
loop_
_entity_poly.entity_id
_entity_poly.type
_entity_poly.pdbx_seq_one_letter_code
_entity_poly.pdbx_strand_id
1 'polypeptide(L)'
;MLVDVPSNLGGLSRAALINAKWLIVQLAPDVFALRGLESLGAALQRWNQEWAVRRQGNPVAELALSPGATIPAGYVLMQPAVRLDRPPDKHDHLLRRIPAVYRQKVLGGDFDPALIESYEAAHRLASLQHYVSLASLAQEARKPMFFLKPADGALGAHAQAVVACYRDFKGLVENIDKKVRFLGSDPTG
;
A
#
# COMPACT_ATOMS: atom_id res chain seq x y z
N MET A 1 -0.57 11.72 10.08
CA MET A 1 -1.48 12.08 8.97
C MET A 1 -1.44 10.97 7.94
N LEU A 2 -2.59 10.54 7.43
CA LEU A 2 -2.68 9.61 6.30
C LEU A 2 -3.25 10.38 5.11
N VAL A 3 -2.70 10.17 3.92
CA VAL A 3 -3.15 10.82 2.69
C VAL A 3 -3.40 9.72 1.67
N ASP A 4 -4.60 9.70 1.10
CA ASP A 4 -4.91 8.85 -0.05
C ASP A 4 -4.57 9.60 -1.34
N VAL A 5 -3.94 8.91 -2.28
CA VAL A 5 -3.38 9.50 -3.50
C VAL A 5 -3.83 8.66 -4.69
N PRO A 6 -4.40 9.26 -5.74
CA PRO A 6 -4.81 8.51 -6.92
C PRO A 6 -3.59 7.85 -7.58
N SER A 7 -3.82 6.72 -8.24
CA SER A 7 -2.77 5.95 -8.95
C SER A 7 -2.14 6.68 -10.14
N ASN A 8 -2.62 7.88 -10.49
CA ASN A 8 -1.97 8.70 -11.50
C ASN A 8 -0.62 9.23 -10.97
N LEU A 9 0.38 9.27 -11.84
CA LEU A 9 1.69 9.84 -11.53
C LEU A 9 1.76 11.32 -11.93
N GLY A 10 0.67 12.06 -11.66
CA GLY A 10 0.52 13.48 -11.97
C GLY A 10 1.10 14.42 -10.92
N GLY A 11 0.92 15.73 -11.13
CA GLY A 11 1.46 16.77 -10.24
C GLY A 11 0.96 16.69 -8.80
N LEU A 12 -0.31 16.36 -8.58
CA LEU A 12 -0.90 16.23 -7.24
C LEU A 12 -0.28 15.05 -6.47
N SER A 13 -0.21 13.87 -7.09
CA SER A 13 0.41 12.69 -6.48
C SER A 13 1.87 12.93 -6.15
N ARG A 14 2.59 13.59 -7.05
CA ARG A 14 3.98 14.01 -6.80
C ARG A 14 4.09 14.93 -5.58
N ALA A 15 3.25 15.97 -5.50
CA ALA A 15 3.28 16.92 -4.39
C ALA A 15 2.98 16.23 -3.04
N ALA A 16 1.99 15.33 -3.02
CA ALA A 16 1.66 14.54 -1.84
C ALA A 16 2.82 13.64 -1.42
N LEU A 17 3.43 12.91 -2.36
CA LEU A 17 4.52 11.98 -2.08
C LEU A 17 5.79 12.68 -1.59
N ILE A 18 6.20 13.79 -2.20
CA ILE A 18 7.38 14.57 -1.76
C ILE A 18 7.25 15.04 -0.29
N ASN A 19 6.02 15.26 0.18
CA ASN A 19 5.74 15.66 1.56
C ASN A 19 5.41 14.48 2.49
N ALA A 20 5.32 13.26 1.96
CA ALA A 20 5.09 12.06 2.73
C ALA A 20 6.42 11.46 3.18
N LYS A 21 6.52 11.12 4.47
CA LYS A 21 7.69 10.38 5.00
C LYS A 21 7.66 8.91 4.57
N TRP A 22 6.48 8.29 4.59
CA TRP A 22 6.31 6.87 4.27
C TRP A 22 5.31 6.67 3.14
N LEU A 23 5.58 5.68 2.29
CA LEU A 23 4.69 5.23 1.22
C LEU A 23 4.26 3.79 1.44
N ILE A 24 2.95 3.55 1.41
CA ILE A 24 2.35 2.22 1.38
C ILE A 24 1.65 2.06 0.04
N VAL A 25 1.92 0.95 -0.66
CA VAL A 25 1.36 0.70 -2.00
C VAL A 25 0.23 -0.30 -1.92
N GLN A 26 -0.97 0.06 -2.37
CA GLN A 26 -2.06 -0.90 -2.55
C GLN A 26 -1.90 -1.61 -3.90
N LEU A 27 -1.89 -2.94 -3.90
CA LEU A 27 -1.72 -3.76 -5.09
C LEU A 27 -2.96 -4.61 -5.33
N ALA A 28 -3.48 -4.55 -6.56
CA ALA A 28 -4.48 -5.49 -7.04
C ALA A 28 -3.81 -6.82 -7.47
N PRO A 29 -4.52 -7.95 -7.42
CA PRO A 29 -3.99 -9.26 -7.80
C PRO A 29 -4.14 -9.46 -9.32
N ASP A 30 -3.63 -8.52 -10.12
CA ASP A 30 -3.77 -8.52 -11.57
C ASP A 30 -2.45 -8.29 -12.32
N VAL A 31 -2.52 -8.40 -13.65
CA VAL A 31 -1.36 -8.26 -14.54
C VAL A 31 -0.77 -6.84 -14.58
N PHE A 32 -1.53 -5.83 -14.15
CA PHE A 32 -1.10 -4.43 -14.19
C PHE A 32 -0.30 -4.06 -12.94
N ALA A 33 -0.44 -4.79 -11.83
CA ALA A 33 0.28 -4.52 -10.58
C ALA A 33 1.81 -4.46 -10.76
N LEU A 34 2.41 -5.40 -11.49
CA LEU A 34 3.86 -5.43 -11.70
C LEU A 34 4.35 -4.22 -12.50
N ARG A 35 3.65 -3.86 -13.58
CA ARG A 35 3.96 -2.67 -14.39
C ARG A 35 3.74 -1.38 -13.59
N GLY A 36 2.74 -1.37 -12.72
CA GLY A 36 2.47 -0.28 -11.78
C GLY A 36 3.65 -0.06 -10.83
N LEU A 37 4.19 -1.13 -10.25
CA LEU A 37 5.38 -1.07 -9.39
C LEU A 37 6.63 -0.56 -10.12
N GLU A 38 6.86 -1.04 -11.35
CA GLU A 38 7.97 -0.56 -12.18
C GLU A 38 7.86 0.95 -12.46
N SER A 39 6.66 1.39 -12.86
CA SER A 39 6.39 2.81 -13.17
C SER A 39 6.50 3.70 -11.93
N LEU A 40 5.97 3.23 -10.80
CA LEU A 40 6.06 3.90 -9.51
C LEU A 40 7.51 4.06 -9.07
N GLY A 41 8.30 2.98 -9.15
CA GLY A 41 9.72 2.98 -8.82
C GLY A 41 10.51 4.02 -9.61
N ALA A 42 10.35 4.02 -10.93
CA ALA A 42 10.99 5.00 -11.82
C ALA A 42 10.54 6.44 -11.51
N ALA A 43 9.27 6.64 -11.15
CA ALA A 43 8.76 7.95 -10.77
C ALA A 43 9.31 8.44 -9.45
N LEU A 44 9.35 7.60 -8.41
CA LEU A 44 9.92 7.93 -7.10
C LEU A 44 11.39 8.31 -7.22
N GLN A 45 12.19 7.52 -7.94
CA GLN A 45 13.61 7.80 -8.15
C GLN A 45 13.82 9.17 -8.79
N ARG A 46 13.12 9.43 -9.90
CA ARG A 46 13.18 10.71 -10.62
C ARG A 46 12.71 11.88 -9.76
N TRP A 47 11.58 11.75 -9.07
CA TRP A 47 11.03 12.82 -8.24
C TRP A 47 11.91 13.13 -7.03
N ASN A 48 12.53 12.13 -6.41
CA ASN A 48 13.46 12.33 -5.30
C ASN A 48 14.72 13.09 -5.75
N GLN A 49 15.29 12.74 -6.92
CA GLN A 49 16.42 13.48 -7.51
C GLN A 49 16.03 14.93 -7.83
N GLU A 50 14.89 15.11 -8.48
CA GLU A 50 14.35 16.42 -8.83
C GLU A 50 14.03 17.29 -7.60
N TRP A 51 13.61 16.67 -6.49
CA TRP A 51 13.36 17.36 -5.22
C TRP A 51 14.65 17.74 -4.51
N ALA A 52 15.66 16.87 -4.51
CA ALA A 52 16.97 17.17 -3.94
C ALA A 52 17.58 18.44 -4.54
N VAL A 53 17.50 18.60 -5.88
CA VAL A 53 17.95 19.82 -6.56
C VAL A 53 17.14 21.05 -6.14
N ARG A 54 15.80 20.94 -6.10
CA ARG A 54 14.93 22.07 -5.72
C ARG A 54 15.13 22.52 -4.27
N ARG A 55 15.43 21.59 -3.37
CA ARG A 55 15.74 21.92 -1.97
C ARG A 55 17.01 22.71 -1.81
N GLN A 56 18.06 22.39 -2.58
CA GLN A 56 19.31 23.15 -2.58
C GLN A 56 19.11 24.58 -3.07
N GLY A 57 18.22 24.77 -4.04
CA GLY A 57 17.87 26.07 -4.59
C GLY A 57 16.71 26.78 -3.87
N ASN A 58 16.40 26.44 -2.61
CA ASN A 58 15.25 27.00 -1.90
C ASN A 58 15.37 28.53 -1.77
N PRO A 59 14.50 29.32 -2.43
CA PRO A 59 14.58 30.78 -2.38
C PRO A 59 14.01 31.37 -1.08
N VAL A 60 13.27 30.57 -0.30
CA VAL A 60 12.61 31.00 0.94
C VAL A 60 13.13 30.17 2.10
N ALA A 61 14.18 30.65 2.76
CA ALA A 61 14.85 29.93 3.85
C ALA A 61 13.91 29.55 5.02
N GLU A 62 12.87 30.35 5.25
CA GLU A 62 11.86 30.12 6.30
C GLU A 62 10.86 29.00 5.95
N LEU A 63 10.78 28.62 4.66
CA LEU A 63 9.89 27.56 4.24
C LEU A 63 10.47 26.20 4.66
N ALA A 64 9.81 25.54 5.61
CA ALA A 64 10.17 24.19 6.03
C ALA A 64 9.94 23.20 4.88
N LEU A 65 11.03 22.79 4.22
CA LEU A 65 11.00 21.78 3.18
C LEU A 65 11.16 20.37 3.79
N SER A 66 10.45 19.40 3.23
CA SER A 66 10.57 18.00 3.63
C SER A 66 12.05 17.54 3.54
N PRO A 67 12.59 16.91 4.61
CA PRO A 67 14.04 16.66 4.74
C PRO A 67 14.53 15.47 3.90
N GLY A 68 13.67 14.70 3.26
CA GLY A 68 14.10 13.47 2.60
C GLY A 68 13.22 13.00 1.46
N ALA A 69 13.71 11.93 0.84
CA ALA A 69 12.94 11.12 -0.10
C ALA A 69 11.83 10.37 0.65
N THR A 70 10.70 10.15 -0.02
CA THR A 70 9.66 9.26 0.50
C THR A 70 10.22 7.85 0.69
N ILE A 71 10.02 7.25 1.86
CA ILE A 71 10.50 5.91 2.19
C ILE A 71 9.38 4.88 1.92
N PRO A 72 9.54 3.94 0.99
CA PRO A 72 8.55 2.87 0.81
C PRO A 72 8.55 1.94 2.03
N ALA A 73 7.42 1.91 2.74
CA ALA A 73 7.24 1.13 3.97
C ALA A 73 6.70 -0.29 3.69
N GLY A 74 6.01 -0.49 2.58
CA GLY A 74 5.51 -1.80 2.20
C GLY A 74 4.35 -1.73 1.21
N TYR A 75 3.65 -2.85 1.05
CA TYR A 75 2.45 -2.95 0.24
C TYR A 75 1.34 -3.74 0.92
N VAL A 76 0.11 -3.46 0.49
CA VAL A 76 -1.10 -4.19 0.86
C VAL A 76 -1.61 -4.90 -0.38
N LEU A 77 -1.74 -6.22 -0.31
CA LEU A 77 -2.24 -7.02 -1.42
C LEU A 77 -3.75 -7.22 -1.29
N MET A 78 -4.51 -6.76 -2.27
CA MET A 78 -5.94 -7.05 -2.36
C MET A 78 -6.13 -8.48 -2.88
N GLN A 79 -6.98 -9.26 -2.22
CA GLN A 79 -7.36 -10.60 -2.65
C GLN A 79 -8.53 -10.49 -3.61
N PRO A 80 -8.52 -11.25 -4.73
CA PRO A 80 -9.61 -11.19 -5.69
C PRO A 80 -10.92 -11.57 -4.99
N ALA A 81 -12.02 -10.87 -5.31
CA ALA A 81 -13.33 -11.30 -4.86
C ALA A 81 -13.53 -12.74 -5.36
N VAL A 82 -13.74 -13.70 -4.46
CA VAL A 82 -13.86 -15.12 -4.81
C VAL A 82 -14.91 -15.24 -5.92
N ARG A 83 -14.44 -15.49 -7.13
CA ARG A 83 -15.32 -15.91 -8.23
C ARG A 83 -15.12 -17.39 -8.42
N LEU A 84 -16.21 -18.14 -8.27
CA LEU A 84 -16.26 -19.60 -8.42
C LEU A 84 -15.86 -20.07 -9.84
N ASP A 85 -15.76 -19.16 -10.81
CA ASP A 85 -15.54 -19.45 -12.22
C ASP A 85 -14.07 -19.44 -12.67
N ARG A 86 -13.12 -19.06 -11.80
CA ARG A 86 -11.73 -18.80 -12.21
C ARG A 86 -10.74 -19.79 -11.59
N PRO A 87 -9.86 -20.43 -12.40
CA PRO A 87 -8.84 -21.32 -11.87
C PRO A 87 -7.92 -20.57 -10.87
N PRO A 88 -7.67 -21.14 -9.68
CA PRO A 88 -6.83 -20.50 -8.65
C PRO A 88 -5.40 -20.17 -9.13
N ASP A 89 -4.85 -20.94 -10.07
CA ASP A 89 -3.41 -20.93 -10.39
C ASP A 89 -2.90 -19.77 -11.27
N LYS A 90 -3.75 -19.14 -12.09
CA LYS A 90 -3.24 -18.19 -13.12
C LYS A 90 -2.77 -16.85 -12.56
N HIS A 91 -3.17 -16.43 -11.36
CA HIS A 91 -2.64 -15.19 -10.75
C HIS A 91 -1.51 -15.48 -9.76
N ASP A 92 -1.37 -16.74 -9.32
CA ASP A 92 -0.42 -17.11 -8.28
C ASP A 92 1.04 -16.88 -8.71
N HIS A 93 1.35 -17.13 -9.99
CA HIS A 93 2.67 -16.85 -10.55
C HIS A 93 3.01 -15.35 -10.60
N LEU A 94 2.02 -14.46 -10.74
CA LEU A 94 2.23 -13.01 -10.72
C LEU A 94 2.45 -12.52 -9.30
N LEU A 95 1.66 -13.03 -8.35
CA LEU A 95 1.80 -12.71 -6.93
C LEU A 95 3.19 -13.05 -6.41
N ARG A 96 3.73 -14.21 -6.81
CA ARG A 96 5.10 -14.64 -6.49
C ARG A 96 6.19 -13.70 -7.00
N ARG A 97 5.90 -12.83 -7.98
CA ARG A 97 6.87 -11.87 -8.54
C ARG A 97 6.83 -10.51 -7.83
N ILE A 98 5.78 -10.21 -7.08
CA ILE A 98 5.63 -8.93 -6.38
C ILE A 98 6.81 -8.62 -5.45
N PRO A 99 7.29 -9.54 -4.59
CA PRO A 99 8.41 -9.24 -3.68
C PRO A 99 9.67 -8.82 -4.44
N ALA A 100 9.97 -9.53 -5.54
CA ALA A 100 11.12 -9.26 -6.39
C ALA A 100 11.02 -7.89 -7.07
N VAL A 101 9.89 -7.60 -7.71
CA VAL A 101 9.68 -6.31 -8.42
C VAL A 101 9.66 -5.15 -7.41
N TYR A 102 9.01 -5.31 -6.27
CA TYR A 102 9.00 -4.30 -5.21
C TYR A 102 10.43 -3.99 -4.71
N ARG A 103 11.22 -5.03 -4.42
CA ARG A 103 12.62 -4.91 -3.98
C ARG A 103 13.48 -4.17 -5.01
N GLN A 104 13.42 -4.60 -6.28
CA GLN A 104 14.29 -4.06 -7.32
C GLN A 104 13.87 -2.67 -7.78
N LYS A 105 12.56 -2.44 -7.93
CA LYS A 105 12.05 -1.24 -8.62
C LYS A 105 11.62 -0.15 -7.66
N VAL A 106 11.00 -0.52 -6.54
CA VAL A 106 10.50 0.47 -5.56
C VAL A 106 11.56 0.76 -4.50
N LEU A 107 12.20 -0.28 -3.95
CA LEU A 107 13.27 -0.09 -2.96
C LEU A 107 14.64 0.19 -3.59
N GLY A 108 14.82 -0.08 -4.89
CA GLY A 108 16.08 0.15 -5.61
C GLY A 108 17.24 -0.73 -5.13
N GLY A 109 16.97 -1.87 -4.50
CA GLY A 109 17.99 -2.77 -3.96
C GLY A 109 18.14 -4.05 -4.78
N ASP A 110 19.27 -4.72 -4.57
CA ASP A 110 19.51 -6.04 -5.18
C ASP A 110 18.50 -7.07 -4.68
N PHE A 111 18.21 -8.03 -5.56
CA PHE A 111 17.29 -9.13 -5.28
C PHE A 111 18.05 -10.45 -5.30
N ASP A 112 17.92 -11.17 -4.19
CA ASP A 112 18.37 -12.55 -4.04
C ASP A 112 17.12 -13.46 -3.98
N PRO A 113 16.92 -14.36 -4.96
CA PRO A 113 15.82 -15.33 -4.94
C PRO A 113 15.76 -16.17 -3.66
N ALA A 114 16.90 -16.45 -3.00
CA ALA A 114 16.95 -17.22 -1.76
C ALA A 114 16.31 -16.50 -0.56
N LEU A 115 16.15 -15.17 -0.65
CA LEU A 115 15.58 -14.33 0.42
C LEU A 115 14.14 -13.91 0.14
N ILE A 116 13.45 -14.50 -0.84
CA ILE A 116 12.11 -14.07 -1.27
C ILE A 116 11.08 -14.07 -0.13
N GLU A 117 11.09 -15.08 0.74
CA GLU A 117 10.18 -15.17 1.88
C GLU A 117 10.47 -14.08 2.92
N SER A 118 11.75 -13.76 3.13
CA SER A 118 12.17 -12.66 4.00
C SER A 118 11.72 -11.31 3.45
N TYR A 119 11.87 -11.07 2.14
CA TYR A 119 11.41 -9.84 1.49
C TYR A 119 9.89 -9.68 1.58
N GLU A 120 9.14 -10.75 1.35
CA GLU A 120 7.68 -10.79 1.49
C GLU A 120 7.27 -10.49 2.94
N ALA A 121 7.82 -11.19 3.92
CA ALA A 121 7.53 -10.97 5.34
C ALA A 121 7.87 -9.56 5.81
N ALA A 122 8.92 -8.95 5.24
CA ALA A 122 9.36 -7.62 5.60
C ALA A 122 8.51 -6.48 5.01
N HIS A 123 7.81 -6.70 3.89
CA HIS A 123 7.16 -5.62 3.13
C HIS A 123 5.67 -5.84 2.81
N ARG A 124 5.15 -7.06 2.87
CA ARG A 124 3.69 -7.29 2.77
C ARG A 124 3.03 -7.00 4.11
N LEU A 125 2.36 -5.84 4.19
CA LEU A 125 1.74 -5.35 5.42
C LEU A 125 0.43 -6.07 5.73
N ALA A 126 -0.32 -6.46 4.71
CA ALA A 126 -1.53 -7.27 4.85
C ALA A 126 -1.95 -7.89 3.52
N SER A 127 -2.86 -8.85 3.63
CA SER A 127 -3.77 -9.16 2.54
C SER A 127 -5.20 -8.95 2.94
N LEU A 128 -5.91 -8.18 2.13
CA LEU A 128 -7.29 -7.78 2.42
C LEU A 128 -8.24 -8.41 1.41
N GLN A 129 -9.35 -8.94 1.90
CA GLN A 129 -10.47 -9.32 1.06
C GLN A 129 -11.10 -8.10 0.40
N HIS A 130 -11.74 -8.33 -0.76
CA HIS A 130 -12.60 -7.32 -1.37
C HIS A 130 -13.96 -7.26 -0.65
N TYR A 131 -14.08 -6.36 0.33
CA TYR A 131 -15.30 -6.12 1.11
C TYR A 131 -16.37 -5.27 0.37
N VAL A 132 -16.53 -5.45 -0.94
CA VAL A 132 -17.40 -4.59 -1.78
C VAL A 132 -18.86 -4.59 -1.29
N SER A 133 -19.39 -5.77 -0.93
CA SER A 133 -20.75 -5.87 -0.41
C SER A 133 -20.94 -5.16 0.94
N LEU A 134 -19.94 -5.21 1.83
CA LEU A 134 -19.98 -4.46 3.07
C LEU A 134 -19.82 -2.95 2.83
N ALA A 135 -19.03 -2.54 1.84
CA ALA A 135 -18.86 -1.13 1.50
C ALA A 135 -20.19 -0.49 1.09
N SER A 136 -21.01 -1.18 0.28
CA SER A 136 -22.35 -0.70 -0.09
C SER A 136 -23.26 -0.56 1.12
N LEU A 137 -23.35 -1.58 1.98
CA LEU A 137 -24.16 -1.54 3.21
C LEU A 137 -23.69 -0.44 4.17
N ALA A 138 -22.37 -0.27 4.30
CA ALA A 138 -21.74 0.77 5.11
C ALA A 138 -22.10 2.18 4.64
N GLN A 139 -22.15 2.40 3.33
CA GLN A 139 -22.55 3.67 2.74
C GLN A 139 -24.02 3.98 3.04
N GLU A 140 -24.91 2.99 2.85
CA GLU A 140 -26.34 3.14 3.14
C GLU A 140 -26.60 3.41 4.63
N ALA A 141 -25.97 2.62 5.51
CA ALA A 141 -26.11 2.74 6.96
C ALA A 141 -25.34 3.95 7.54
N ARG A 142 -24.41 4.54 6.77
CA ARG A 142 -23.47 5.60 7.17
C ARG A 142 -22.61 5.22 8.37
N LYS A 143 -22.04 4.02 8.35
CA LYS A 143 -21.18 3.48 9.42
C LYS A 143 -19.96 2.79 8.82
N PRO A 144 -18.84 2.67 9.56
CA PRO A 144 -17.73 1.81 9.14
C PRO A 144 -18.20 0.38 8.85
N MET A 145 -17.60 -0.29 7.86
CA MET A 145 -17.96 -1.67 7.47
C MET A 145 -17.95 -2.64 8.65
N PHE A 146 -16.96 -2.54 9.52
CA PHE A 146 -16.83 -3.40 10.70
C PHE A 146 -17.79 -3.05 11.86
N PHE A 147 -18.63 -2.01 11.71
CA PHE A 147 -19.69 -1.63 12.65
C PHE A 147 -21.10 -1.97 12.15
N LEU A 148 -21.22 -2.57 10.96
CA LEU A 148 -22.50 -3.03 10.44
C LEU A 148 -23.12 -4.08 11.36
N LYS A 149 -24.42 -3.94 11.61
CA LYS A 149 -25.22 -4.86 12.43
C LYS A 149 -26.16 -5.68 11.55
N PRO A 150 -26.78 -6.75 12.08
CA PRO A 150 -27.88 -7.44 11.41
C PRO A 150 -28.99 -6.50 10.91
N ALA A 151 -29.30 -5.45 11.68
CA ALA A 151 -30.28 -4.42 11.32
C ALA A 151 -29.87 -3.57 10.11
N ASP A 152 -28.58 -3.56 9.74
CA ASP A 152 -28.04 -2.85 8.57
C ASP A 152 -27.93 -3.79 7.34
N GLY A 153 -28.58 -4.96 7.37
CA GLY A 153 -28.54 -5.95 6.28
C GLY A 153 -27.34 -6.91 6.33
N ALA A 154 -26.44 -6.78 7.32
CA ALA A 154 -25.30 -7.67 7.49
C ALA A 154 -25.70 -9.02 8.14
N LEU A 155 -26.46 -9.83 7.40
CA LEU A 155 -26.94 -11.17 7.81
C LEU A 155 -26.12 -12.30 7.16
N GLY A 156 -26.14 -13.48 7.77
CA GLY A 156 -25.49 -14.68 7.22
C GLY A 156 -24.00 -14.48 6.93
N ALA A 157 -23.59 -14.70 5.68
CA ALA A 157 -22.20 -14.51 5.24
C ALA A 157 -21.68 -13.08 5.45
N HIS A 158 -22.54 -12.05 5.38
CA HIS A 158 -22.13 -10.67 5.65
C HIS A 158 -21.76 -10.46 7.12
N ALA A 159 -22.46 -11.10 8.07
CA ALA A 159 -22.11 -11.01 9.49
C ALA A 159 -20.70 -11.57 9.76
N GLN A 160 -20.33 -12.68 9.11
CA GLN A 160 -18.98 -13.24 9.19
C GLN A 160 -17.95 -12.31 8.54
N ALA A 161 -18.28 -11.73 7.39
CA ALA A 161 -17.42 -10.78 6.69
C ALA A 161 -17.16 -9.51 7.51
N VAL A 162 -18.13 -9.02 8.31
CA VAL A 162 -17.94 -7.87 9.21
C VAL A 162 -16.86 -8.17 10.25
N VAL A 163 -16.89 -9.37 10.85
CA VAL A 163 -15.87 -9.79 11.82
C VAL A 163 -14.50 -9.96 11.17
N ALA A 164 -14.45 -10.56 9.97
CA ALA A 164 -13.21 -10.68 9.19
C ALA A 164 -12.64 -9.29 8.84
N CYS A 165 -13.49 -8.37 8.37
CA CYS A 165 -13.14 -6.99 8.06
C CYS A 165 -12.48 -6.30 9.26
N TYR A 166 -13.03 -6.45 10.47
CA TYR A 166 -12.41 -5.89 11.66
C TYR A 166 -11.00 -6.45 11.90
N ARG A 167 -10.83 -7.77 11.81
CA ARG A 167 -9.54 -8.45 12.05
C ARG A 167 -8.50 -8.02 11.02
N ASP A 168 -8.87 -7.98 9.75
CA ASP A 168 -7.99 -7.61 8.64
C ASP A 168 -7.47 -6.17 8.79
N PHE A 169 -8.36 -5.21 9.00
CA PHE A 169 -7.96 -3.81 9.15
C PHE A 169 -7.19 -3.56 10.45
N LYS A 170 -7.55 -4.25 11.54
CA LYS A 170 -6.77 -4.19 12.79
C LYS A 170 -5.35 -4.70 12.58
N GLY A 171 -5.19 -5.86 11.96
CA GLY A 171 -3.88 -6.44 11.65
C GLY A 171 -3.05 -5.55 10.73
N LEU A 172 -3.67 -4.94 9.72
CA LEU A 172 -3.01 -3.97 8.85
C LEU A 172 -2.48 -2.77 9.65
N VAL A 173 -3.30 -2.16 10.50
CA VAL A 173 -2.89 -0.99 11.29
C VAL A 173 -1.75 -1.34 12.25
N GLU A 174 -1.81 -2.50 12.90
CA GLU A 174 -0.74 -2.99 13.79
C GLU A 174 0.57 -3.21 13.02
N ASN A 175 0.51 -3.76 11.80
CA ASN A 175 1.70 -3.97 10.96
C ASN A 175 2.28 -2.64 10.44
N ILE A 176 1.43 -1.67 10.09
CA ILE A 176 1.85 -0.31 9.71
C ILE A 176 2.56 0.37 10.88
N ASP A 177 1.98 0.35 12.08
CA ASP A 177 2.58 0.97 13.27
C ASP A 177 3.94 0.36 13.60
N LYS A 178 4.05 -0.97 13.63
CA LYS A 178 5.32 -1.68 13.81
C LYS A 178 6.36 -1.25 12.77
N LYS A 179 5.98 -1.24 11.50
CA LYS A 179 6.90 -0.91 10.40
C LYS A 179 7.38 0.54 10.46
N VAL A 180 6.46 1.48 10.68
CA VAL A 180 6.76 2.91 10.74
C VAL A 180 7.64 3.23 11.95
N ARG A 181 7.40 2.59 13.11
CA ARG A 181 8.27 2.74 14.28
C ARG A 181 9.66 2.20 14.03
N PHE A 182 9.78 1.01 13.44
CA PHE A 182 11.05 0.40 13.08
C PHE A 182 11.86 1.31 12.12
N LEU A 183 11.22 1.82 11.07
CA LEU A 183 11.85 2.76 10.13
C LEU A 183 12.14 4.13 10.76
N GLY A 184 11.39 4.54 11.78
CA GLY A 184 11.59 5.79 12.49
C GLY A 184 12.70 5.75 13.55
N SER A 185 13.03 4.56 14.06
CA SER A 185 14.12 4.35 15.03
C SER A 185 15.50 4.22 14.38
N ASP A 186 15.58 4.09 13.05
CA ASP A 186 16.84 4.06 12.32
C ASP A 186 17.32 5.49 12.03
N PRO A 187 18.41 5.98 12.66
CA PRO A 187 18.88 7.35 12.52
C PRO A 187 19.54 7.64 11.15
N THR A 188 19.57 6.68 10.23
CA THR A 188 20.23 6.81 8.91
C THR A 188 19.29 7.07 7.73
N GLY A 189 17.99 7.30 7.97
CA GLY A 189 17.02 7.71 6.96
C GLY A 189 17.03 9.21 6.64
#